data_AF-A0A2V7QHU3-F1
#
_entry.id   AF-A0A2V7QHU3-F1
#
_cell.length_a   1.000
_cell.length_b   1.000
_cell.length_c   1.000
_cell.angle_alpha   90.00
_cell.angle_beta   90.00
_cell.angle_gamma   90.00
#
_symmetry.space_group_name_H-M   'P 1'
#
loop_
_entity.id
_entity.type
_entity.pdbx_description
1 polymer ?
#
loop_
_entity_poly.entity_id
_entity_poly.type
_entity_poly.pdbx_seq_one_letter_code
_entity_poly.pdbx_strand_id
1 'polypeptide(L)'
;MNLLRRYPITCTLMALVLVSALAPLPPLVDAVSGVPPYDADLVRPALYTLLAPLSDVLDALTFLSLGRAWAFLLVWVIGLAVWGLWRSGPPRRRLLRATLGPLGVFGLGVAAVLLPRPVVRLAPADSTLTVIDYHAHTAASHDGRPGWTAADLARWHAAQGFDASFVTDHNVIFDQSIDQPFRLLPGVEWSVYGQHIVALGPVTLIDRAAYSRDTPGMLGLFAALHGQGAIGIASLPEYWRNHWDDLDRFVSAGVDGFEIVNCAPKALGFPEPARARVLELAREHDLLVVGASDNHGWGKATCVWNLSSPSAHGYRSNRVLARPIALAQADWQSWTAAYTQPWLMLRGLSWSERSSWLTWILVILIYRAVPRRQGDPGGIGILARSLSLKILRLQRSPPG
;
A
#
# COMPACT_ATOMS: atom_id res chain seq x y z
N MET A 1 -12.30 -3.30 -41.30
CA MET A 1 -12.90 -2.50 -40.19
C MET A 1 -11.78 -1.94 -39.32
N ASN A 2 -11.76 -0.64 -39.05
CA ASN A 2 -10.71 -0.02 -38.24
C ASN A 2 -10.88 -0.40 -36.75
N LEU A 3 -9.99 -1.25 -36.21
CA LEU A 3 -10.02 -1.71 -34.81
C LEU A 3 -10.04 -0.56 -33.81
N LEU A 4 -9.33 0.54 -34.12
CA LEU A 4 -9.30 1.75 -33.28
C LEU A 4 -10.69 2.38 -33.13
N ARG A 5 -11.48 2.42 -34.21
CA ARG A 5 -12.85 2.96 -34.16
C ARG A 5 -13.81 2.05 -33.41
N ARG A 6 -13.57 0.74 -33.43
CA ARG A 6 -14.47 -0.26 -32.81
C ARG A 6 -14.16 -0.50 -31.33
N TYR A 7 -12.90 -0.43 -30.93
CA TYR A 7 -12.43 -0.69 -29.56
C TYR A 7 -11.48 0.40 -29.04
N PRO A 8 -11.90 1.68 -29.04
CA PRO A 8 -11.01 2.79 -28.70
C PRO A 8 -10.42 2.67 -27.30
N ILE A 9 -11.20 2.28 -26.30
CA ILE A 9 -10.75 2.12 -24.90
C ILE A 9 -9.62 1.08 -24.80
N THR A 10 -9.76 -0.06 -25.48
CA THR A 10 -8.76 -1.14 -25.46
C THR A 10 -7.46 -0.68 -26.10
N CYS A 11 -7.54 0.01 -27.24
CA CYS A 11 -6.37 0.56 -27.91
C CYS A 11 -5.71 1.68 -27.10
N THR A 12 -6.49 2.57 -26.48
CA THR A 12 -5.97 3.62 -25.59
C THR A 12 -5.26 3.01 -24.39
N LEU A 13 -5.86 2.01 -23.72
CA LEU A 13 -5.22 1.35 -22.58
C LEU A 13 -3.92 0.66 -22.99
N MET A 14 -3.90 -0.03 -24.13
CA MET A 14 -2.68 -0.63 -24.69
C MET A 14 -1.60 0.43 -24.94
N ALA A 15 -1.97 1.55 -25.55
CA ALA A 15 -1.05 2.67 -25.78
C ALA A 15 -0.53 3.25 -24.45
N LEU A 16 -1.38 3.43 -23.44
CA LEU A 16 -0.95 3.92 -22.12
C LEU A 16 0.04 2.97 -21.43
N VAL A 17 -0.17 1.66 -21.52
CA VAL A 17 0.78 0.65 -21.00
C VAL A 17 2.13 0.73 -21.70
N LEU A 18 2.16 0.99 -23.01
CA LEU A 18 3.39 1.12 -23.78
C LEU A 18 4.08 2.47 -23.54
N VAL A 19 3.32 3.58 -23.57
CA VAL A 19 3.86 4.94 -23.40
C VAL A 19 4.41 5.15 -21.99
N SER A 20 3.77 4.57 -20.96
CA SER A 20 4.29 4.64 -19.59
C SER A 20 5.65 3.96 -19.41
N ALA A 21 6.07 3.07 -20.33
CA ALA A 21 7.40 2.47 -20.32
C ALA A 21 8.50 3.42 -20.80
N LEU A 22 8.16 4.55 -21.43
CA LEU A 22 9.14 5.57 -21.87
C LEU A 22 9.69 6.40 -20.71
N ALA A 23 8.97 6.44 -19.59
CA ALA A 23 9.38 7.15 -18.38
C ALA A 23 8.98 6.34 -17.14
N PRO A 24 9.56 5.15 -16.92
CA PRO A 24 9.16 4.27 -15.84
C PRO A 24 9.48 4.90 -14.48
N LEU A 25 8.74 4.51 -13.45
CA LEU A 25 9.18 4.65 -12.07
C LEU A 25 10.03 3.43 -11.71
N PRO A 26 11.10 3.59 -10.93
CA PRO A 26 11.85 2.44 -10.43
C PRO A 26 10.93 1.55 -9.54
N PRO A 27 11.27 0.27 -9.33
CA PRO A 27 10.49 -0.61 -8.44
C PRO A 27 10.50 -0.12 -6.99
N LEU A 28 11.65 0.39 -6.55
CA LEU A 28 11.93 0.91 -5.21
C LEU A 28 12.76 2.19 -5.32
N VAL A 29 12.65 3.03 -4.30
CA VAL A 29 13.57 4.15 -4.03
C VAL A 29 13.94 4.14 -2.56
N ASP A 30 15.17 4.55 -2.27
CA ASP A 30 15.53 4.97 -0.93
C ASP A 30 14.88 6.34 -0.67
N ALA A 31 14.00 6.42 0.32
CA ALA A 31 13.21 7.61 0.64
C ALA A 31 14.06 8.76 1.21
N VAL A 32 15.31 8.48 1.61
CA VAL A 32 16.26 9.50 2.07
C VAL A 32 16.95 10.15 0.87
N SER A 33 17.45 9.35 -0.08
CA SER A 33 18.21 9.87 -1.23
C SER A 33 17.37 10.13 -2.49
N GLY A 34 16.19 9.55 -2.58
CA GLY A 34 15.36 9.53 -3.79
C GLY A 34 15.89 8.62 -4.91
N VAL A 35 17.00 7.89 -4.67
CA VAL A 35 17.68 7.06 -5.67
C VAL A 35 17.23 5.61 -5.55
N PRO A 36 17.08 4.86 -6.67
CA PRO A 36 16.85 3.42 -6.62
C PRO A 36 17.97 2.70 -5.87
N PRO A 37 17.66 1.78 -4.93
CA PRO A 37 18.69 0.96 -4.28
C PRO A 37 19.35 0.02 -5.29
N TYR A 38 20.66 -0.19 -5.17
CA TYR A 38 21.41 -1.14 -6.01
C TYR A 38 21.44 -2.58 -5.43
N ASP A 39 21.05 -2.72 -4.17
CA ASP A 39 21.22 -3.90 -3.32
C ASP A 39 19.88 -4.42 -2.74
N ALA A 40 18.75 -4.01 -3.32
CA ALA A 40 17.44 -4.54 -2.96
C ALA A 40 16.48 -4.46 -4.15
N ASP A 41 15.63 -5.48 -4.31
CA ASP A 41 14.60 -5.51 -5.35
C ASP A 41 13.31 -6.16 -4.83
N LEU A 42 12.25 -6.09 -5.63
CA LEU A 42 10.95 -6.70 -5.37
C LEU A 42 10.81 -8.02 -6.13
N VAL A 43 10.66 -9.10 -5.37
CA VAL A 43 10.29 -10.41 -5.91
C VAL A 43 8.78 -10.47 -6.12
N ARG A 44 8.37 -10.80 -7.34
CA ARG A 44 6.98 -10.92 -7.76
C ARG A 44 6.59 -12.40 -7.89
N PRO A 45 5.64 -12.90 -7.09
CA PRO A 45 5.11 -14.25 -7.29
C PRO A 45 4.53 -14.42 -8.71
N ALA A 46 4.63 -15.63 -9.26
CA ALA A 46 4.12 -15.90 -10.62
C ALA A 46 2.63 -15.56 -10.76
N LEU A 47 1.82 -15.87 -9.73
CA LEU A 47 0.39 -15.55 -9.72
C LEU A 47 0.13 -14.03 -9.62
N TYR A 48 0.98 -13.27 -8.93
CA TYR A 48 0.92 -11.81 -8.92
C TYR A 48 1.09 -11.27 -10.35
N THR A 49 2.14 -11.74 -11.03
CA THR A 49 2.48 -11.31 -12.40
C THR A 49 1.41 -11.74 -13.41
N LEU A 50 0.92 -12.98 -13.33
CA LEU A 50 -0.15 -13.48 -14.20
C LEU A 50 -1.43 -12.66 -14.05
N LEU A 51 -1.73 -12.18 -12.83
CA LEU A 51 -2.89 -11.34 -12.52
C LEU A 51 -2.52 -9.86 -12.36
N ALA A 52 -1.41 -9.41 -12.96
CA ALA A 52 -0.90 -8.05 -12.79
C ALA A 52 -1.98 -6.96 -12.96
N PRO A 53 -2.88 -7.02 -13.97
CA PRO A 53 -3.96 -6.02 -14.07
C PRO A 53 -4.84 -5.86 -12.83
N LEU A 54 -5.13 -6.96 -12.14
CA LEU A 54 -5.87 -6.92 -10.89
C LEU A 54 -4.95 -6.50 -9.74
N SER A 55 -3.80 -7.15 -9.58
CA SER A 55 -2.87 -6.92 -8.47
C SER A 55 -2.38 -5.47 -8.42
N ASP A 56 -1.96 -4.91 -9.56
CA ASP A 56 -1.41 -3.56 -9.67
C ASP A 56 -2.48 -2.50 -9.35
N VAL A 57 -3.71 -2.70 -9.84
CA VAL A 57 -4.84 -1.80 -9.56
C VAL A 57 -5.15 -1.80 -8.08
N LEU A 58 -5.24 -3.00 -7.47
CA LEU A 58 -5.57 -3.09 -6.06
C LEU A 58 -4.44 -2.53 -5.17
N ASP A 59 -3.18 -2.72 -5.52
CA ASP A 59 -2.03 -2.12 -4.83
C ASP A 59 -2.05 -0.59 -4.96
N ALA A 60 -2.28 -0.07 -6.16
CA ALA A 60 -2.36 1.38 -6.40
C ALA A 60 -3.51 2.04 -5.63
N LEU A 61 -4.62 1.33 -5.43
CA LEU A 61 -5.73 1.81 -4.60
C LEU A 61 -5.40 1.79 -3.10
N THR A 62 -4.60 0.82 -2.63
CA THR A 62 -4.12 0.78 -1.24
C THR A 62 -3.25 1.98 -0.91
N PHE A 63 -2.48 2.49 -1.87
CA PHE A 63 -1.59 3.63 -1.67
C PHE A 63 -2.23 4.96 -2.05
N LEU A 64 -3.51 5.19 -1.76
CA LEU A 64 -4.10 6.52 -1.89
C LEU A 64 -4.03 7.24 -0.55
N SER A 65 -3.51 8.47 -0.54
CA SER A 65 -3.72 9.37 0.60
C SER A 65 -5.20 9.65 0.81
N LEU A 66 -5.61 10.01 2.03
CA LEU A 66 -7.03 10.17 2.37
C LEU A 66 -7.75 11.16 1.45
N GLY A 67 -7.14 12.32 1.19
CA GLY A 67 -7.71 13.32 0.27
C GLY A 67 -7.82 12.81 -1.16
N ARG A 68 -6.81 12.06 -1.63
CA ARG A 68 -6.80 11.45 -2.97
C ARG A 68 -7.82 10.31 -3.09
N ALA A 69 -8.02 9.52 -2.05
CA ALA A 69 -9.02 8.46 -2.00
C ALA A 69 -10.43 9.02 -2.16
N TRP A 70 -10.78 10.06 -1.40
CA TRP A 70 -12.07 10.75 -1.53
C TRP A 70 -12.28 11.34 -2.91
N ALA A 71 -11.28 12.05 -3.44
CA ALA A 71 -11.36 12.63 -4.77
C ALA A 71 -11.51 11.57 -5.87
N PHE A 72 -10.71 10.50 -5.80
CA PHE A 72 -10.78 9.38 -6.73
C PHE A 72 -12.19 8.75 -6.74
N LEU A 73 -12.72 8.46 -5.55
CA LEU A 73 -14.05 7.88 -5.38
C LEU A 73 -15.12 8.80 -5.97
N LEU A 74 -15.12 10.08 -5.59
CA LEU A 74 -16.10 11.07 -6.03
C LEU A 74 -16.12 11.21 -7.56
N VAL A 75 -14.95 11.38 -8.17
CA VAL A 75 -14.83 11.58 -9.63
C VAL A 75 -15.33 10.34 -10.38
N TRP A 76 -14.88 9.13 -10.00
CA TRP A 76 -15.26 7.92 -10.72
C TRP A 76 -16.71 7.50 -10.47
N VAL A 77 -17.22 7.63 -9.24
CA VAL A 77 -18.63 7.34 -8.93
C VAL A 77 -19.55 8.29 -9.69
N ILE A 78 -19.33 9.60 -9.62
CA ILE A 78 -20.16 10.57 -10.33
C ILE A 78 -20.02 10.39 -11.84
N GLY A 79 -18.78 10.29 -12.35
CA GLY A 79 -18.51 10.15 -13.77
C GLY A 79 -19.19 8.92 -14.39
N LEU A 80 -19.12 7.77 -13.72
CA LEU A 80 -19.76 6.54 -14.21
C LEU A 80 -21.29 6.58 -14.06
N ALA A 81 -21.81 7.19 -12.99
CA ALA A 81 -23.25 7.38 -12.83
C ALA A 81 -23.82 8.27 -13.95
N VAL A 82 -23.21 9.44 -14.18
CA VAL A 82 -23.60 10.38 -15.24
C VAL A 82 -23.47 9.73 -16.61
N TRP A 83 -22.36 9.03 -16.88
CA TRP A 83 -22.19 8.28 -18.12
C TRP A 83 -23.28 7.21 -18.33
N GLY A 84 -23.62 6.47 -17.28
CA GLY A 84 -24.69 5.47 -17.31
C GLY A 84 -26.05 6.08 -17.61
N LEU A 85 -26.35 7.25 -17.03
CA LEU A 85 -27.57 8.02 -17.27
C LEU A 85 -27.60 8.65 -18.66
N TRP A 86 -26.48 9.07 -19.24
CA TRP A 86 -26.45 9.68 -20.58
C TRP A 86 -26.53 8.69 -21.74
N ARG A 87 -26.36 7.39 -21.49
CA ARG A 87 -26.49 6.38 -22.54
C ARG A 87 -27.94 6.26 -23.02
N SER A 88 -28.12 6.15 -24.34
CA SER A 88 -29.41 5.86 -24.95
C SER A 88 -29.95 4.48 -24.51
N GLY A 89 -31.26 4.40 -24.34
CA GLY A 89 -31.98 3.18 -23.96
C GLY A 89 -33.14 3.43 -23.00
N PRO A 90 -33.91 2.38 -22.66
CA PRO A 90 -35.02 2.49 -21.72
C PRO A 90 -34.54 2.89 -20.33
N PRO A 91 -35.36 3.59 -19.53
CA PRO A 91 -34.97 4.18 -18.24
C PRO A 91 -34.38 3.14 -17.27
N ARG A 92 -34.95 1.93 -17.22
CA ARG A 92 -34.42 0.84 -16.38
C ARG A 92 -32.98 0.46 -16.74
N ARG A 93 -32.61 0.42 -18.02
CA ARG A 93 -31.24 0.10 -18.45
C ARG A 93 -30.26 1.25 -18.17
N ARG A 94 -30.72 2.49 -18.25
CA ARG A 94 -29.94 3.69 -17.89
C ARG A 94 -29.64 3.68 -16.40
N LEU A 95 -30.65 3.45 -15.58
CA LEU A 95 -30.50 3.34 -14.13
C LEU A 95 -29.55 2.19 -13.76
N LEU A 96 -29.75 0.99 -14.32
CA LEU A 96 -28.85 -0.14 -14.07
C LEU A 96 -27.38 0.20 -14.38
N ARG A 97 -27.10 0.85 -15.52
CA ARG A 97 -25.73 1.27 -15.89
C ARG A 97 -25.19 2.33 -14.93
N ALA A 98 -26.02 3.29 -14.56
CA ALA A 98 -25.67 4.35 -13.61
C ALA A 98 -25.38 3.82 -12.21
N THR A 99 -25.87 2.64 -11.86
CA THR A 99 -25.60 1.98 -10.57
C THR A 99 -24.42 1.01 -10.65
N LEU A 100 -24.32 0.18 -11.70
CA LEU A 100 -23.28 -0.86 -11.78
C LEU A 100 -21.86 -0.30 -11.85
N GLY A 101 -21.65 0.82 -12.55
CA GLY A 101 -20.34 1.47 -12.62
C GLY A 101 -19.84 1.90 -11.23
N PRO A 102 -20.59 2.76 -10.52
CA PRO A 102 -20.29 3.14 -9.13
C PRO A 102 -20.10 1.96 -8.19
N LEU A 103 -21.00 0.96 -8.22
CA LEU A 103 -20.85 -0.24 -7.40
C LEU A 103 -19.56 -0.99 -7.70
N GLY A 104 -19.11 -1.01 -8.95
CA GLY A 104 -17.81 -1.56 -9.34
C GLY A 104 -16.64 -0.82 -8.69
N VAL A 105 -16.69 0.52 -8.62
CA VAL A 105 -15.65 1.33 -7.96
C VAL A 105 -15.60 1.04 -6.46
N PHE A 106 -16.75 1.00 -5.79
CA PHE A 106 -16.82 0.61 -4.38
C PHE A 106 -16.31 -0.82 -4.17
N GLY A 107 -16.70 -1.75 -5.03
CA GLY A 107 -16.24 -3.14 -5.00
C GLY A 107 -14.73 -3.26 -5.15
N LEU A 108 -14.10 -2.43 -6.00
CA LEU A 108 -12.64 -2.37 -6.13
C LEU A 108 -11.96 -1.84 -4.87
N GLY A 109 -12.51 -0.81 -4.22
CA GLY A 109 -12.01 -0.31 -2.95
C GLY A 109 -12.07 -1.37 -1.85
N VAL A 110 -13.21 -2.06 -1.73
CA VAL A 110 -13.38 -3.19 -0.79
C VAL A 110 -12.41 -4.31 -1.11
N ALA A 111 -12.24 -4.68 -2.38
CA ALA A 111 -11.30 -5.70 -2.82
C ALA A 111 -9.84 -5.30 -2.54
N ALA A 112 -9.47 -4.03 -2.68
CA ALA A 112 -8.12 -3.55 -2.41
C ALA A 112 -7.73 -3.80 -0.95
N VAL A 113 -8.70 -3.66 -0.05
CA VAL A 113 -8.52 -3.82 1.40
C VAL A 113 -8.65 -5.27 1.86
N LEU A 114 -9.59 -6.04 1.30
CA LEU A 114 -9.97 -7.35 1.85
C LEU A 114 -9.52 -8.56 1.04
N LEU A 115 -9.34 -8.43 -0.28
CA LEU A 115 -9.14 -9.58 -1.15
C LEU A 115 -7.80 -10.26 -0.85
N PRO A 116 -7.79 -11.54 -0.41
CA PRO A 116 -6.55 -12.31 -0.29
C PRO A 116 -5.90 -12.48 -1.66
N ARG A 117 -4.63 -12.09 -1.76
CA ARG A 117 -3.85 -12.19 -3.00
C ARG A 117 -2.36 -12.32 -2.68
N PRO A 118 -1.56 -12.92 -3.59
CA PRO A 118 -0.10 -12.77 -3.55
C PRO A 118 0.27 -11.30 -3.61
N VAL A 119 1.41 -10.94 -3.02
CA VAL A 119 1.95 -9.58 -3.02
C VAL A 119 3.43 -9.58 -3.35
N VAL A 120 3.93 -8.41 -3.74
CA VAL A 120 5.36 -8.19 -3.91
C VAL A 120 6.06 -8.26 -2.57
N ARG A 121 7.25 -8.86 -2.53
CA ARG A 121 8.07 -8.92 -1.33
C ARG A 121 9.44 -8.30 -1.58
N LEU A 122 10.02 -7.66 -0.57
CA LEU A 122 11.40 -7.21 -0.63
C LEU A 122 12.34 -8.42 -0.63
N ALA A 123 13.43 -8.32 -1.39
CA ALA A 123 14.56 -9.21 -1.31
C ALA A 123 15.85 -8.36 -1.30
N PRO A 124 16.50 -8.18 -0.14
CA PRO A 124 17.82 -7.54 -0.09
C PRO A 124 18.88 -8.48 -0.68
N ALA A 125 19.93 -7.89 -1.26
CA ALA A 125 21.10 -8.61 -1.75
C ALA A 125 22.04 -9.00 -0.60
N ASP A 126 22.11 -8.16 0.45
CA ASP A 126 22.89 -8.41 1.66
C ASP A 126 22.01 -9.06 2.74
N SER A 127 22.32 -10.31 3.08
CA SER A 127 21.61 -11.06 4.12
C SER A 127 22.02 -10.69 5.55
N THR A 128 22.98 -9.78 5.73
CA THR A 128 23.38 -9.29 7.07
C THR A 128 22.50 -8.16 7.58
N LEU A 129 21.75 -7.50 6.68
CA LEU A 129 20.76 -6.50 7.02
C LEU A 129 19.46 -7.18 7.47
N THR A 130 18.79 -6.57 8.45
CA THR A 130 17.45 -7.00 8.87
C THR A 130 16.41 -6.14 8.19
N VAL A 131 15.47 -6.76 7.48
CA VAL A 131 14.29 -6.08 6.96
C VAL A 131 13.25 -5.93 8.07
N ILE A 132 13.11 -4.74 8.63
CA ILE A 132 12.30 -4.50 9.83
C ILE A 132 11.12 -3.57 9.56
N ASP A 133 9.98 -3.83 10.21
CA ASP A 133 8.92 -2.85 10.35
C ASP A 133 8.91 -2.27 11.77
N TYR A 134 8.87 -0.95 11.87
CA TYR A 134 8.96 -0.24 13.15
C TYR A 134 7.59 0.06 13.75
N HIS A 135 6.49 -0.11 13.00
CA HIS A 135 5.17 0.32 13.42
C HIS A 135 4.07 -0.51 12.77
N ALA A 136 3.40 -1.34 13.57
CA ALA A 136 2.26 -2.12 13.14
C ALA A 136 1.33 -2.49 14.31
N HIS A 137 0.08 -2.82 14.00
CA HIS A 137 -0.97 -3.04 14.99
C HIS A 137 -1.62 -4.42 14.86
N THR A 138 -2.16 -4.89 15.98
CA THR A 138 -3.04 -6.04 16.11
C THR A 138 -4.47 -5.57 16.43
N ALA A 139 -5.38 -6.52 16.64
CA ALA A 139 -6.73 -6.25 17.14
C ALA A 139 -6.77 -5.76 18.60
N ALA A 140 -5.63 -5.70 19.29
CA ALA A 140 -5.55 -5.09 20.62
C ALA A 140 -5.55 -3.55 20.54
N SER A 141 -5.11 -2.95 19.42
CA SER A 141 -5.33 -1.53 19.14
C SER A 141 -6.82 -1.23 18.93
N HIS A 142 -7.26 -0.03 19.31
CA HIS A 142 -8.68 0.36 19.20
C HIS A 142 -9.19 0.46 17.75
N ASP A 143 -8.29 0.60 16.79
CA ASP A 143 -8.53 0.71 15.35
C ASP A 143 -7.96 -0.45 14.54
N GLY A 144 -7.41 -1.46 15.23
CA GLY A 144 -7.04 -2.73 14.63
C GLY A 144 -8.28 -3.44 14.08
N ARG A 145 -8.14 -4.09 12.91
CA ARG A 145 -9.23 -4.89 12.34
C ARG A 145 -9.66 -5.96 13.36
N PRO A 146 -10.97 -6.11 13.65
CA PRO A 146 -11.45 -7.17 14.53
C PRO A 146 -10.94 -8.55 14.10
N GLY A 147 -10.39 -9.31 15.06
CA GLY A 147 -9.83 -10.63 14.83
C GLY A 147 -8.47 -10.65 14.12
N TRP A 148 -7.81 -9.50 13.92
CA TRP A 148 -6.43 -9.42 13.43
C TRP A 148 -5.44 -9.80 14.54
N THR A 149 -5.07 -11.07 14.60
CA THR A 149 -4.19 -11.58 15.66
C THR A 149 -2.72 -11.25 15.39
N ALA A 150 -1.87 -11.32 16.42
CA ALA A 150 -0.42 -11.24 16.25
C ALA A 150 0.11 -12.30 15.27
N ALA A 151 -0.49 -13.50 15.23
CA ALA A 151 -0.14 -14.54 14.25
C ALA A 151 -0.54 -14.16 12.81
N ASP A 152 -1.65 -13.44 12.62
CA ASP A 152 -2.02 -12.90 11.30
C ASP A 152 -1.05 -11.82 10.85
N LEU A 153 -0.66 -10.93 11.78
CA LEU A 153 0.32 -9.88 11.54
C LEU A 153 1.68 -10.48 11.15
N ALA A 154 2.14 -11.51 11.86
CA ALA A 154 3.36 -12.25 11.55
C ALA A 154 3.33 -12.86 10.14
N ARG A 155 2.20 -13.50 9.76
CA ARG A 155 2.02 -14.05 8.40
C ARG A 155 2.01 -12.97 7.33
N TRP A 156 1.40 -11.82 7.61
CA TRP A 156 1.35 -10.70 6.67
C TRP A 156 2.75 -10.16 6.41
N HIS A 157 3.54 -9.90 7.46
CA HIS A 157 4.91 -9.41 7.32
C HIS A 157 5.83 -10.38 6.57
N ALA A 158 5.76 -11.68 6.91
CA ALA A 158 6.51 -12.71 6.20
C ALA A 158 6.19 -12.73 4.70
N ALA A 159 4.94 -12.47 4.31
CA ALA A 159 4.54 -12.39 2.90
C ALA A 159 5.10 -11.16 2.16
N GLN A 160 5.43 -10.08 2.87
CA GLN A 160 6.05 -8.87 2.30
C GLN A 160 7.59 -8.94 2.27
N GLY A 161 8.20 -9.97 2.84
CA GLY A 161 9.65 -10.11 2.92
C GLY A 161 10.29 -9.30 4.06
N PHE A 162 9.57 -9.08 5.15
CA PHE A 162 10.18 -8.63 6.41
C PHE A 162 10.82 -9.82 7.14
N ASP A 163 11.80 -9.52 7.98
CA ASP A 163 12.45 -10.43 8.93
C ASP A 163 11.95 -10.25 10.38
N ALA A 164 11.58 -9.02 10.76
CA ALA A 164 11.00 -8.69 12.08
C ALA A 164 10.05 -7.49 12.03
N SER A 165 9.16 -7.37 13.03
CA SER A 165 8.29 -6.20 13.22
C SER A 165 8.14 -5.87 14.68
N PHE A 166 8.19 -4.60 15.03
CA PHE A 166 7.63 -4.12 16.29
C PHE A 166 6.10 -4.16 16.24
N VAL A 167 5.48 -4.56 17.35
CA VAL A 167 4.03 -4.44 17.54
C VAL A 167 3.78 -3.28 18.48
N THR A 168 3.04 -2.28 18.00
CA THR A 168 2.94 -0.96 18.62
C THR A 168 1.48 -0.57 18.75
N ASP A 169 0.68 -1.46 19.34
CA ASP A 169 -0.75 -1.21 19.57
C ASP A 169 -0.98 0.07 20.39
N HIS A 170 -2.07 0.79 20.12
CA HIS A 170 -2.35 2.06 20.80
C HIS A 170 -2.53 1.88 22.30
N ASN A 171 -1.55 2.38 23.07
CA ASN A 171 -1.54 2.38 24.53
C ASN A 171 -1.65 0.97 25.15
N VAL A 172 -1.34 -0.08 24.38
CA VAL A 172 -1.31 -1.46 24.82
C VAL A 172 0.11 -1.99 24.59
N ILE A 173 0.77 -2.37 25.68
CA ILE A 173 2.13 -2.90 25.61
C ILE A 173 2.09 -4.30 25.01
N PHE A 174 2.86 -4.52 23.96
CA PHE A 174 3.11 -5.85 23.44
C PHE A 174 4.28 -6.50 24.18
N ASP A 175 3.99 -7.50 25.00
CA ASP A 175 4.96 -8.22 25.84
C ASP A 175 5.12 -9.71 25.47
N GLN A 176 4.56 -10.11 24.32
CA GLN A 176 4.60 -11.50 23.84
C GLN A 176 5.86 -11.77 23.01
N SER A 177 6.43 -12.96 23.13
CA SER A 177 7.48 -13.44 22.23
C SER A 177 6.88 -14.33 21.16
N ILE A 178 6.90 -13.88 19.90
CA ILE A 178 6.55 -14.69 18.74
C ILE A 178 7.79 -14.71 17.84
N ASP A 179 8.46 -15.86 17.76
CA ASP A 179 9.65 -16.06 16.92
C ASP A 179 9.35 -16.84 15.63
N GLN A 180 8.15 -17.42 15.51
CA GLN A 180 7.75 -18.24 14.38
C GLN A 180 6.30 -17.91 13.95
N PRO A 181 6.00 -17.83 12.64
CA PRO A 181 6.91 -17.99 11.49
C PRO A 181 7.79 -16.76 11.24
N PHE A 182 7.67 -15.73 12.08
CA PHE A 182 8.24 -14.39 11.91
C PHE A 182 8.41 -13.74 13.28
N ARG A 183 9.46 -12.95 13.48
CA ARG A 183 9.77 -12.35 14.78
C ARG A 183 8.95 -11.09 15.04
N LEU A 184 8.14 -11.10 16.09
CA LEU A 184 7.49 -9.91 16.63
C LEU A 184 8.22 -9.40 17.86
N LEU A 185 8.49 -8.10 17.86
CA LEU A 185 9.28 -7.39 18.86
C LEU A 185 8.38 -6.53 19.76
N PRO A 186 8.74 -6.38 21.05
CA PRO A 186 7.96 -5.59 22.01
C PRO A 186 7.98 -4.11 21.66
N GLY A 187 6.81 -3.47 21.78
CA GLY A 187 6.62 -2.05 21.56
C GLY A 187 5.24 -1.59 22.02
N VAL A 188 4.98 -0.30 21.85
CA VAL A 188 3.69 0.36 22.10
C VAL A 188 3.67 1.68 21.35
N GLU A 189 2.50 2.11 20.89
CA GLU A 189 2.32 3.49 20.43
C GLU A 189 1.54 4.28 21.48
N TRP A 190 2.20 5.25 22.11
CA TRP A 190 1.57 6.12 23.11
C TRP A 190 0.84 7.27 22.42
N SER A 191 -0.48 7.31 22.58
CA SER A 191 -1.30 8.44 22.14
C SER A 191 -1.31 9.52 23.24
N VAL A 192 -0.70 10.67 22.99
CA VAL A 192 -0.48 11.77 23.95
C VAL A 192 -0.60 13.14 23.26
N TYR A 193 -1.46 14.04 23.78
CA TYR A 193 -1.63 15.43 23.30
C TYR A 193 -1.60 15.62 21.76
N GLY A 194 -2.45 14.90 21.03
CA GLY A 194 -2.48 15.01 19.56
C GLY A 194 -1.20 14.56 18.85
N GLN A 195 -0.34 13.82 19.55
CA GLN A 195 0.83 13.15 19.00
C GLN A 195 0.76 11.66 19.33
N HIS A 196 1.31 10.86 18.45
CA HIS A 196 1.65 9.49 18.77
C HIS A 196 3.17 9.31 18.83
N ILE A 197 3.65 8.66 19.90
CA ILE A 197 5.06 8.33 20.09
C ILE A 197 5.19 6.81 20.10
N VAL A 198 5.90 6.29 19.11
CA VAL A 198 6.17 4.86 18.98
C VAL A 198 7.36 4.53 19.88
N ALA A 199 7.13 3.71 20.90
CA ALA A 199 8.18 3.22 21.79
C ALA A 199 8.62 1.82 21.34
N LEU A 200 9.91 1.67 21.05
CA LEU A 200 10.51 0.42 20.60
C LEU A 200 11.29 -0.22 21.74
N GLY A 201 11.06 -1.52 21.95
CA GLY A 201 11.67 -2.30 23.01
C GLY A 201 10.75 -2.52 24.22
N PRO A 202 11.21 -3.29 25.21
CA PRO A 202 10.44 -3.54 26.43
C PRO A 202 10.18 -2.22 27.18
N VAL A 203 8.92 -2.00 27.53
CA VAL A 203 8.47 -0.84 28.32
C VAL A 203 7.52 -1.29 29.43
N THR A 204 7.36 -0.44 30.44
CA THR A 204 6.33 -0.57 31.47
C THR A 204 5.22 0.46 31.25
N LEU A 205 4.10 0.28 31.94
CA LEU A 205 2.94 1.16 31.80
C LEU A 205 3.30 2.60 32.21
N ILE A 206 3.00 3.55 31.33
CA ILE A 206 3.16 4.99 31.58
C ILE A 206 1.79 5.61 31.83
N ASP A 207 1.66 6.41 32.90
CA ASP A 207 0.47 7.25 33.10
C ASP A 207 0.47 8.41 32.09
N ARG A 208 -0.35 8.25 31.06
CA ARG A 208 -0.47 9.20 29.93
C ARG A 208 -1.09 10.54 30.32
N ALA A 209 -1.76 10.64 31.46
CA ALA A 209 -2.46 11.87 31.87
C ALA A 209 -1.48 13.04 32.10
N ALA A 210 -0.23 12.75 32.46
CA ALA A 210 0.82 13.76 32.58
C ALA A 210 1.27 14.30 31.22
N TYR A 211 1.28 13.45 30.19
CA TYR A 211 1.81 13.75 28.86
C TYR A 211 0.73 14.24 27.87
N SER A 212 -0.54 14.25 28.28
CA SER A 212 -1.68 14.57 27.40
C SER A 212 -2.24 15.99 27.57
N ARG A 213 -1.56 16.87 28.31
CA ARG A 213 -2.08 18.20 28.68
C ARG A 213 -1.68 19.30 27.70
N ASP A 214 -0.41 19.32 27.32
CA ASP A 214 0.21 20.34 26.49
C ASP A 214 1.46 19.79 25.77
N THR A 215 2.03 20.57 24.85
CA THR A 215 3.23 20.18 24.09
C THR A 215 4.44 19.89 25.01
N PRO A 216 4.78 20.72 26.02
CA PRO A 216 5.86 20.39 26.96
C PRO A 216 5.66 19.04 27.68
N GLY A 217 4.44 18.77 28.15
CA GLY A 217 4.08 17.50 28.77
C GLY A 217 4.30 16.34 27.81
N MET A 218 3.77 16.42 26.59
CA MET A 218 3.95 15.40 25.55
C MET A 218 5.43 15.12 25.25
N LEU A 219 6.23 16.17 25.08
CA LEU A 219 7.67 16.07 24.81
C LEU A 219 8.44 15.44 25.99
N GLY A 220 7.96 15.62 27.22
CA GLY A 220 8.52 14.95 28.40
C GLY A 220 8.43 13.42 28.36
N LEU A 221 7.62 12.84 27.47
CA LEU A 221 7.50 11.39 27.32
C LEU A 221 8.82 10.75 26.85
N PHE A 222 9.61 11.44 26.01
CA PHE A 222 10.90 10.91 25.55
C PHE A 222 11.83 10.61 26.73
N ALA A 223 11.96 11.54 27.68
CA ALA A 223 12.74 11.32 28.89
C ALA A 223 12.23 10.14 29.74
N ALA A 224 10.92 9.94 29.79
CA ALA A 224 10.33 8.79 30.50
C ALA A 224 10.64 7.46 29.79
N LEU A 225 10.64 7.44 28.45
CA LEU A 225 11.02 6.26 27.65
C LEU A 225 12.51 5.94 27.79
N HIS A 226 13.37 6.96 27.74
CA HIS A 226 14.81 6.81 27.98
C HIS A 226 15.12 6.25 29.37
N GLY A 227 14.37 6.67 30.40
CA GLY A 227 14.46 6.11 31.75
C GLY A 227 14.16 4.60 31.82
N GLN A 228 13.47 4.05 30.81
CA GLN A 228 13.21 2.62 30.65
C GLN A 228 14.16 1.93 29.66
N GLY A 229 15.05 2.68 29.00
CA GLY A 229 15.93 2.17 27.95
C GLY A 229 15.24 1.94 26.60
N ALA A 230 14.04 2.48 26.41
CA ALA A 230 13.28 2.38 25.15
C ALA A 230 13.63 3.52 24.18
N ILE A 231 13.43 3.26 22.89
CA ILE A 231 13.61 4.24 21.81
C ILE A 231 12.25 4.87 21.51
N GLY A 232 12.15 6.20 21.53
CA GLY A 232 10.95 6.97 21.20
C GLY A 232 11.03 7.60 19.82
N ILE A 233 10.17 7.15 18.90
CA ILE A 233 10.04 7.67 17.54
C ILE A 233 8.77 8.51 17.40
N ALA A 234 8.89 9.68 16.78
CA ALA A 234 7.74 10.52 16.46
C ALA A 234 6.98 9.97 15.24
N SER A 235 5.70 9.65 15.42
CA SER A 235 4.81 9.12 14.39
C SER A 235 4.45 10.19 13.35
N LEU A 236 4.60 9.87 12.07
CA LEU A 236 4.49 10.83 10.95
C LEU A 236 3.12 11.48 10.79
N PRO A 237 2.01 10.73 10.83
CA PRO A 237 0.71 11.34 10.66
C PRO A 237 0.41 12.46 11.66
N GLU A 238 0.86 12.32 12.90
CA GLU A 238 0.46 13.20 13.99
C GLU A 238 1.46 14.37 14.18
N TYR A 239 2.78 14.17 14.07
CA TYR A 239 3.70 15.33 14.10
C TYR A 239 3.45 16.25 12.91
N TRP A 240 3.15 15.70 11.73
CA TRP A 240 2.95 16.53 10.55
C TRP A 240 1.67 17.36 10.62
N ARG A 241 0.60 16.78 11.19
CA ARG A 241 -0.71 17.45 11.22
C ARG A 241 -0.89 18.38 12.40
N ASN A 242 -0.28 18.05 13.54
CA ASN A 242 -0.58 18.71 14.81
C ASN A 242 0.62 19.42 15.42
N HIS A 243 1.85 19.03 15.08
CA HIS A 243 3.08 19.52 15.75
C HIS A 243 4.19 19.94 14.78
N TRP A 244 3.83 20.34 13.56
CA TRP A 244 4.81 20.68 12.52
C TRP A 244 5.73 21.85 12.89
N ASP A 245 5.19 22.79 13.67
CA ASP A 245 5.91 23.96 14.14
C ASP A 245 6.76 23.69 15.40
N ASP A 246 6.63 22.50 16.00
CA ASP A 246 7.35 22.09 17.21
C ASP A 246 8.53 21.14 16.92
N LEU A 247 8.87 20.85 15.65
CA LEU A 247 9.92 19.85 15.30
C LEU A 247 11.27 20.08 16.02
N ASP A 248 11.74 21.31 16.12
CA ASP A 248 12.99 21.64 16.83
C ASP A 248 12.90 21.32 18.33
N ARG A 249 11.69 21.36 18.90
CA ARG A 249 11.41 21.01 20.29
C ARG A 249 11.37 19.51 20.50
N PHE A 250 10.97 18.72 19.50
CA PHE A 250 11.15 17.26 19.54
C PHE A 250 12.62 16.91 19.68
N VAL A 251 13.48 17.53 18.85
CA VAL A 251 14.93 17.36 18.94
C VAL A 251 15.46 17.77 20.31
N SER A 252 15.08 18.96 20.79
CA SER A 252 15.51 19.47 22.09
C SER A 252 15.03 18.61 23.28
N ALA A 253 13.89 17.92 23.12
CA ALA A 253 13.34 17.01 24.11
C ALA A 253 13.95 15.60 24.08
N GLY A 254 14.84 15.32 23.12
CA GLY A 254 15.50 14.03 23.00
C GLY A 254 14.69 12.98 22.24
N VAL A 255 13.92 13.36 21.21
CA VAL A 255 13.38 12.37 20.27
C VAL A 255 14.53 11.51 19.69
N ASP A 256 14.33 10.21 19.55
CA ASP A 256 15.36 9.32 18.98
C ASP A 256 15.29 9.23 17.46
N GLY A 257 14.13 9.55 16.89
CA GLY A 257 13.92 9.53 15.44
C GLY A 257 12.54 9.92 14.97
N PHE A 258 12.39 9.98 13.65
CA PHE A 258 11.15 10.32 12.97
C PHE A 258 10.77 9.25 11.96
N GLU A 259 9.48 8.95 11.87
CA GLU A 259 8.94 8.35 10.66
C GLU A 259 9.01 9.35 9.50
N ILE A 260 9.48 8.91 8.33
CA ILE A 260 9.58 9.74 7.11
C ILE A 260 8.71 9.23 5.95
N VAL A 261 8.23 7.99 6.08
CA VAL A 261 7.27 7.34 5.19
C VAL A 261 6.35 6.49 6.06
N ASN A 262 5.04 6.67 5.94
CA ASN A 262 4.07 5.85 6.66
C ASN A 262 2.92 5.50 5.68
N CYS A 263 2.51 4.23 5.66
CA CYS A 263 1.52 3.74 4.69
C CYS A 263 0.07 4.01 5.09
N ALA A 264 -0.20 4.61 6.25
CA ALA A 264 -1.53 5.07 6.61
C ALA A 264 -2.04 6.13 5.62
N PRO A 265 -3.33 6.11 5.23
CA PRO A 265 -3.88 7.08 4.29
C PRO A 265 -3.68 8.54 4.72
N LYS A 266 -3.63 8.82 6.03
CA LYS A 266 -3.35 10.15 6.58
C LYS A 266 -1.91 10.61 6.35
N ALA A 267 -0.96 9.68 6.25
CA ALA A 267 0.48 9.92 6.07
C ALA A 267 0.93 9.93 4.61
N LEU A 268 0.27 9.16 3.73
CA LEU A 268 0.61 9.06 2.30
C LEU A 268 0.53 10.39 1.52
N GLY A 269 -0.01 11.44 2.13
CA GLY A 269 0.01 12.80 1.60
C GLY A 269 1.25 13.61 1.95
N PHE A 270 2.22 13.07 2.70
CA PHE A 270 3.38 13.82 3.20
C PHE A 270 4.31 14.25 2.06
N PRO A 271 4.41 15.56 1.77
CA PRO A 271 5.05 16.06 0.56
C PRO A 271 6.57 16.03 0.66
N GLU A 272 7.25 16.01 -0.49
CA GLU A 272 8.71 15.94 -0.56
C GLU A 272 9.41 17.07 0.22
N PRO A 273 9.02 18.35 0.12
CA PRO A 273 9.69 19.42 0.86
C PRO A 273 9.58 19.28 2.38
N ALA A 274 8.46 18.74 2.87
CA ALA A 274 8.28 18.47 4.29
C ALA A 274 9.18 17.31 4.74
N ARG A 275 9.26 16.24 3.94
CA ARG A 275 10.17 15.12 4.20
C ARG A 275 11.63 15.59 4.21
N ALA A 276 12.03 16.44 3.25
CA ALA A 276 13.37 17.01 3.19
C ALA A 276 13.74 17.77 4.47
N ARG A 277 12.81 18.58 5.02
CA ARG A 277 13.03 19.27 6.30
C ARG A 277 13.27 18.30 7.47
N VAL A 278 12.49 17.23 7.57
CA VAL A 278 12.67 16.21 8.63
C VAL A 278 14.00 15.47 8.44
N LEU A 279 14.36 15.15 7.19
CA LEU A 279 15.64 14.52 6.87
C LEU A 279 16.84 15.41 7.21
N GLU A 280 16.73 16.72 7.02
CA GLU A 280 17.75 17.69 7.39
C GLU A 280 17.96 17.72 8.90
N LEU A 281 16.88 17.86 9.67
CA LEU A 281 16.93 17.78 11.14
C LEU A 281 17.53 16.47 11.62
N ALA A 282 17.08 15.34 11.06
CA ALA A 282 17.58 14.03 11.45
C ALA A 282 19.07 13.84 11.10
N ARG A 283 19.53 14.38 9.97
CA ARG A 283 20.94 14.36 9.58
C ARG A 283 21.81 15.21 10.51
N GLU A 284 21.32 16.37 10.92
CA GLU A 284 22.08 17.32 11.76
C GLU A 284 22.23 16.84 13.20
N HIS A 285 21.24 16.12 13.70
CA HIS A 285 21.20 15.63 15.07
C HIS A 285 21.45 14.12 15.20
N ASP A 286 21.86 13.47 14.10
CA ASP A 286 22.08 12.03 14.01
C ASP A 286 20.89 11.19 14.55
N LEU A 287 19.68 11.55 14.13
CA LEU A 287 18.43 10.91 14.55
C LEU A 287 18.05 9.78 13.60
N LEU A 288 17.46 8.72 14.14
CA LEU A 288 16.94 7.62 13.34
C LEU A 288 15.84 8.12 12.39
N VAL A 289 15.85 7.61 11.16
CA VAL A 289 14.75 7.79 10.21
C VAL A 289 14.16 6.43 9.86
N VAL A 290 12.83 6.32 9.94
CA VAL A 290 12.14 5.04 9.70
C VAL A 290 10.97 5.17 8.73
N GLY A 291 10.66 4.07 8.08
CA GLY A 291 9.39 3.82 7.42
C GLY A 291 8.46 2.98 8.31
N ALA A 292 7.16 3.21 8.20
CA ALA A 292 6.13 2.50 8.94
C ALA A 292 5.12 1.86 7.99
N SER A 293 4.86 0.56 8.13
CA SER A 293 3.71 -0.04 7.44
C SER A 293 2.40 0.47 8.02
N ASP A 294 2.39 0.77 9.32
CA ASP A 294 1.22 1.25 10.07
C ASP A 294 0.02 0.31 9.83
N ASN A 295 0.31 -1.00 9.79
CA ASN A 295 -0.66 -1.99 9.36
C ASN A 295 -1.65 -2.31 10.48
N HIS A 296 -2.93 -2.05 10.20
CA HIS A 296 -4.05 -2.33 11.11
C HIS A 296 -4.84 -3.60 10.72
N GLY A 297 -4.24 -4.48 9.91
CA GLY A 297 -4.91 -5.65 9.34
C GLY A 297 -5.74 -5.35 8.10
N TRP A 298 -5.72 -4.12 7.60
CA TRP A 298 -6.37 -3.70 6.37
C TRP A 298 -5.36 -3.64 5.22
N GLY A 299 -5.78 -4.04 4.02
CA GLY A 299 -4.91 -4.07 2.84
C GLY A 299 -3.92 -5.24 2.85
N LYS A 300 -3.42 -5.56 1.66
CA LYS A 300 -2.47 -6.67 1.47
C LYS A 300 -1.05 -6.26 1.16
N ALA A 301 -0.81 -5.03 0.71
CA ALA A 301 0.50 -4.57 0.29
C ALA A 301 1.05 -3.49 1.24
N THR A 302 2.34 -3.56 1.55
CA THR A 302 3.07 -2.46 2.16
C THR A 302 3.60 -1.50 1.10
N CYS A 303 3.80 -0.25 1.48
CA CYS A 303 4.42 0.78 0.66
C CYS A 303 5.89 1.03 1.02
N VAL A 304 6.37 0.46 2.13
CA VAL A 304 7.68 0.76 2.71
C VAL A 304 8.29 -0.44 3.44
N TRP A 305 9.61 -0.46 3.49
CA TRP A 305 10.45 -1.38 4.25
C TRP A 305 11.65 -0.62 4.84
N ASN A 306 12.25 -1.17 5.88
CA ASN A 306 13.47 -0.65 6.48
C ASN A 306 14.58 -1.68 6.39
N LEU A 307 15.76 -1.30 5.91
CA LEU A 307 16.97 -2.10 6.00
C LEU A 307 17.83 -1.58 7.14
N SER A 308 17.84 -2.32 8.24
CA SER A 308 18.55 -1.94 9.46
C SER A 308 19.81 -2.79 9.64
N SER A 309 20.92 -2.13 9.99
CA SER A 309 22.16 -2.82 10.38
C SER A 309 22.09 -3.23 11.86
N PRO A 310 22.56 -4.42 12.24
CA PRO A 310 22.76 -4.76 13.64
C PRO A 310 23.62 -3.70 14.33
N SER A 311 23.18 -3.26 15.52
CA SER A 311 23.93 -2.33 16.40
C SER A 311 24.09 -0.89 15.89
N ALA A 312 23.40 -0.49 14.82
CA ALA A 312 23.51 0.86 14.31
C ALA A 312 22.46 1.79 14.96
N HIS A 313 22.90 2.98 15.36
CA HIS A 313 22.06 4.06 15.88
C HIS A 313 22.18 5.29 14.97
N GLY A 314 21.16 6.16 15.01
CA GLY A 314 21.18 7.44 14.31
C GLY A 314 20.86 7.39 12.81
N TYR A 315 21.18 8.47 12.10
CA TYR A 315 20.62 8.75 10.77
C TYR A 315 21.00 7.72 9.71
N ARG A 316 22.24 7.20 9.78
CA ARG A 316 22.78 6.26 8.79
C ARG A 316 22.53 4.79 9.14
N SER A 317 21.91 4.53 10.29
CA SER A 317 21.70 3.16 10.78
C SER A 317 20.61 2.38 10.04
N ASN A 318 19.75 3.11 9.33
CA ASN A 318 18.58 2.56 8.68
C ASN A 318 18.39 3.18 7.30
N ARG A 319 18.02 2.34 6.33
CA ARG A 319 17.61 2.79 5.00
C ARG A 319 16.14 2.52 4.82
N VAL A 320 15.40 3.57 4.46
CA VAL A 320 13.95 3.50 4.26
C VAL A 320 13.68 3.29 2.77
N LEU A 321 13.31 2.07 2.39
CA LEU A 321 12.98 1.74 1.00
C LEU A 321 11.47 1.83 0.79
N ALA A 322 11.03 2.62 -0.18
CA ALA A 322 9.62 2.85 -0.46
C ALA A 322 9.25 2.54 -1.91
N ARG A 323 7.98 2.18 -2.12
CA ARG A 323 7.38 2.11 -3.45
C ARG A 323 7.20 3.54 -3.96
N PRO A 324 7.73 3.93 -5.14
CA PRO A 324 7.68 5.32 -5.58
C PRO A 324 6.29 5.89 -5.77
N ILE A 325 5.29 5.06 -6.10
CA ILE A 325 3.89 5.50 -6.18
C ILE A 325 3.39 6.08 -4.85
N ALA A 326 3.85 5.57 -3.72
CA ALA A 326 3.44 6.04 -2.39
C ALA A 326 4.00 7.42 -2.08
N LEU A 327 5.20 7.73 -2.56
CA LEU A 327 5.85 9.03 -2.38
C LEU A 327 5.37 10.05 -3.43
N ALA A 328 5.44 9.67 -4.70
CA ALA A 328 5.21 10.57 -5.84
C ALA A 328 3.77 11.09 -5.91
N GLN A 329 2.82 10.46 -5.23
CA GLN A 329 1.44 10.93 -5.21
C GLN A 329 1.25 12.21 -4.38
N ALA A 330 2.13 12.46 -3.40
CA ALA A 330 1.99 13.56 -2.45
C ALA A 330 2.18 14.92 -3.14
N ASP A 331 2.91 14.95 -4.26
CA ASP A 331 3.17 16.16 -5.04
C ASP A 331 2.01 16.54 -5.98
N TRP A 332 0.94 15.73 -6.01
CA TRP A 332 -0.24 15.98 -6.84
C TRP A 332 -1.42 16.44 -6.02
N GLN A 333 -2.12 17.47 -6.50
CA GLN A 333 -3.38 17.90 -5.91
C GLN A 333 -4.41 16.76 -5.88
N SER A 334 -5.14 16.64 -4.78
CA SER A 334 -6.05 15.52 -4.51
C SER A 334 -7.06 15.25 -5.63
N TRP A 335 -7.66 16.30 -6.21
CA TRP A 335 -8.68 16.18 -7.26
C TRP A 335 -8.18 15.49 -8.54
N THR A 336 -6.87 15.46 -8.75
CA THR A 336 -6.25 14.82 -9.93
C THR A 336 -6.16 13.30 -9.81
N ALA A 337 -6.46 12.72 -8.63
CA ALA A 337 -6.23 11.31 -8.32
C ALA A 337 -6.87 10.35 -9.34
N ALA A 338 -8.03 10.70 -9.90
CA ALA A 338 -8.75 9.87 -10.85
C ALA A 338 -7.95 9.50 -12.11
N TYR A 339 -7.01 10.35 -12.54
CA TYR A 339 -6.14 10.10 -13.70
C TYR A 339 -4.66 9.97 -13.32
N THR A 340 -4.21 10.61 -12.24
CA THR A 340 -2.81 10.49 -11.80
C THR A 340 -2.52 9.17 -11.11
N GLN A 341 -3.44 8.60 -10.32
CA GLN A 341 -3.20 7.31 -9.66
C GLN A 341 -3.04 6.15 -10.66
N PRO A 342 -3.92 5.98 -11.66
CA PRO A 342 -3.71 4.97 -12.70
C PRO A 342 -2.43 5.22 -13.50
N TRP A 343 -2.06 6.48 -13.74
CA TRP A 343 -0.83 6.82 -14.44
C TRP A 343 0.43 6.43 -13.65
N LEU A 344 0.48 6.74 -12.35
CA LEU A 344 1.59 6.35 -11.47
C LEU A 344 1.71 4.82 -11.38
N MET A 345 0.58 4.10 -11.29
CA MET A 345 0.54 2.65 -11.36
C MET A 345 1.16 2.13 -12.66
N LEU A 346 0.72 2.65 -13.81
CA LEU A 346 1.24 2.23 -15.12
C LEU A 346 2.74 2.53 -15.27
N ARG A 347 3.24 3.64 -14.71
CA ARG A 347 4.68 3.94 -14.70
C ARG A 347 5.47 2.99 -13.80
N GLY A 348 4.88 2.49 -12.71
CA GLY A 348 5.50 1.54 -11.78
C GLY A 348 5.54 0.08 -12.26
N LEU A 349 4.95 -0.25 -13.41
CA LEU A 349 4.98 -1.61 -13.94
C LEU A 349 6.37 -2.02 -14.41
N SER A 350 6.83 -3.19 -13.94
CA SER A 350 7.94 -3.94 -14.52
C SER A 350 7.58 -4.48 -15.92
N TRP A 351 8.58 -4.98 -16.64
CA TRP A 351 8.35 -5.57 -17.96
C TRP A 351 7.43 -6.80 -17.92
N SER A 352 7.55 -7.65 -16.90
CA SER A 352 6.70 -8.84 -16.77
C SER A 352 5.23 -8.47 -16.49
N GLU A 353 4.99 -7.46 -15.64
CA GLU A 353 3.65 -6.91 -15.41
C GLU A 353 3.09 -6.26 -16.68
N ARG A 354 3.88 -5.47 -17.42
CA ARG A 354 3.47 -4.89 -18.72
C ARG A 354 3.08 -5.96 -19.73
N SER A 355 3.88 -7.00 -19.87
CA SER A 355 3.58 -8.13 -20.75
C SER A 355 2.26 -8.80 -20.34
N SER A 356 2.02 -8.97 -19.04
CA SER A 356 0.75 -9.49 -18.52
C SER A 356 -0.43 -8.57 -18.85
N TRP A 357 -0.31 -7.27 -18.62
CA TRP A 357 -1.31 -6.27 -19.02
C TRP A 357 -1.65 -6.35 -20.50
N LEU A 358 -0.65 -6.31 -21.37
CA LEU A 358 -0.85 -6.39 -22.82
C LEU A 358 -1.52 -7.71 -23.22
N THR A 359 -1.13 -8.82 -22.60
CA THR A 359 -1.74 -10.13 -22.83
C THR A 359 -3.23 -10.12 -22.48
N TRP A 360 -3.60 -9.65 -21.30
CA TRP A 360 -5.01 -9.57 -20.89
C TRP A 360 -5.84 -8.63 -21.77
N ILE A 361 -5.27 -7.48 -22.14
CA ILE A 361 -5.90 -6.54 -23.08
C ILE A 361 -6.18 -7.23 -24.43
N LEU A 362 -5.20 -7.97 -24.97
CA LEU A 362 -5.32 -8.70 -26.22
C LEU A 362 -6.32 -9.85 -26.14
N VAL A 363 -6.31 -10.63 -25.05
CA VAL A 363 -7.29 -11.71 -24.81
C VAL A 363 -8.72 -11.15 -24.81
N ILE A 364 -8.96 -10.04 -24.09
CA ILE A 364 -10.26 -9.37 -24.07
C ILE A 364 -10.62 -8.82 -25.45
N LEU A 365 -9.67 -8.22 -26.17
CA LEU A 365 -9.89 -7.69 -27.51
C LEU A 365 -10.32 -8.80 -28.48
N ILE A 366 -9.56 -9.90 -28.53
CA ILE A 366 -9.84 -11.06 -29.38
C ILE A 366 -11.22 -11.62 -29.02
N TYR A 367 -11.49 -11.84 -27.74
CA TYR A 367 -12.79 -12.33 -27.28
C TYR A 367 -13.96 -11.44 -27.74
N ARG A 368 -13.78 -10.11 -27.71
CA ARG A 368 -14.81 -9.15 -28.13
C ARG A 368 -14.87 -8.93 -29.65
N ALA A 369 -13.81 -9.24 -30.38
CA ALA A 369 -13.69 -9.06 -31.83
C ALA A 369 -14.21 -10.26 -32.63
N VAL A 370 -14.13 -11.47 -32.06
CA VAL A 370 -14.65 -12.69 -32.70
C VAL A 370 -16.18 -12.56 -32.92
N PRO A 371 -16.67 -12.63 -34.17
CA PRO A 371 -18.09 -12.58 -34.47
C PRO A 371 -18.85 -13.72 -33.78
N ARG A 372 -19.94 -13.41 -33.08
CA ARG A 372 -20.87 -14.43 -32.61
C ARG A 372 -21.62 -15.00 -33.81
N ARG A 373 -21.75 -16.33 -33.90
CA ARG A 373 -22.59 -16.96 -34.94
C ARG A 373 -24.06 -16.72 -34.58
N GLN A 374 -24.92 -16.61 -35.60
CA GLN A 374 -26.37 -16.53 -35.39
C GLN A 374 -26.84 -17.74 -34.56
N GLY A 375 -27.62 -17.49 -33.52
CA GLY A 375 -28.14 -18.51 -32.60
C GLY A 375 -27.33 -18.74 -31.32
N ASP A 376 -26.16 -18.10 -31.14
CA ASP A 376 -25.39 -18.25 -29.90
C ASP A 376 -26.05 -17.46 -28.74
N PRO A 377 -26.42 -18.11 -27.61
CA PRO A 377 -26.93 -17.41 -26.44
C PRO A 377 -25.85 -16.47 -25.88
N GLY A 378 -26.27 -15.33 -25.32
CA GLY A 378 -25.36 -14.36 -24.73
C GLY A 378 -24.70 -14.88 -23.45
N GLY A 379 -23.59 -15.62 -23.59
CA GLY A 379 -22.81 -16.16 -22.46
C GLY A 379 -21.33 -16.35 -22.81
N ILE A 380 -20.55 -16.92 -21.89
CA ILE A 380 -19.11 -17.25 -21.99
C ILE A 380 -18.90 -18.38 -23.03
N GLY A 381 -19.23 -18.09 -24.30
CA GLY A 381 -19.59 -19.07 -25.33
C GLY A 381 -18.43 -19.84 -25.96
N ILE A 382 -17.19 -19.54 -25.60
CA ILE A 382 -16.01 -20.22 -26.18
C ILE A 382 -15.46 -21.29 -25.22
N LEU A 383 -15.39 -21.01 -23.91
CA LEU A 383 -14.86 -21.96 -22.92
C LEU A 383 -15.86 -23.06 -22.53
N ALA A 384 -17.15 -22.76 -22.47
CA ALA A 384 -18.18 -23.76 -22.16
C ALA A 384 -18.29 -24.86 -23.25
N ARG A 385 -17.94 -24.53 -24.51
CA ARG A 385 -18.04 -25.48 -25.63
C ARG A 385 -16.93 -26.54 -25.64
N SER A 386 -15.70 -26.21 -25.28
CA SER A 386 -14.61 -27.19 -25.30
C SER A 386 -14.77 -28.26 -24.21
N LEU A 387 -15.37 -27.88 -23.07
CA LEU A 387 -15.72 -28.79 -21.98
C LEU A 387 -16.90 -29.69 -22.34
N SER A 388 -18.00 -29.15 -22.88
CA SER A 388 -19.13 -29.99 -23.33
C SER A 388 -18.75 -30.96 -24.44
N LEU A 389 -17.93 -30.55 -25.42
CA LEU A 389 -17.46 -31.45 -26.49
C LEU A 389 -16.52 -32.55 -25.98
N LYS A 390 -15.69 -32.27 -24.95
CA LYS A 390 -14.87 -33.29 -24.28
C LYS A 390 -15.72 -34.27 -23.49
N ILE A 391 -16.73 -33.80 -22.76
CA ILE A 391 -17.66 -34.65 -21.98
C ILE A 391 -18.48 -35.55 -22.93
N LEU A 392 -18.97 -35.03 -24.05
CA LEU A 392 -19.67 -35.80 -25.07
C LEU A 392 -18.79 -36.84 -25.79
N ARG A 393 -17.49 -36.58 -25.95
CA ARG A 393 -16.54 -37.57 -26.47
C ARG A 393 -16.17 -38.65 -25.46
N LEU A 394 -16.09 -38.32 -24.17
CA LEU A 394 -15.84 -39.29 -23.09
C LEU A 394 -17.02 -40.23 -22.84
N GLN A 395 -18.25 -39.81 -23.16
CA GLN A 395 -19.44 -40.67 -23.11
C GLN A 395 -19.59 -41.61 -24.33
N ARG A 396 -18.73 -41.49 -25.36
CA ARG A 396 -18.69 -42.38 -26.51
C ARG A 396 -17.40 -43.19 -26.51
N SER A 397 -17.23 -44.06 -25.52
CA SER A 397 -16.37 -45.24 -25.71
C SER A 397 -17.18 -46.30 -26.48
N PRO A 398 -16.60 -47.02 -27.44
CA PRO A 398 -17.34 -48.00 -28.23
C PRO A 398 -17.65 -49.25 -27.38
N PRO A 399 -18.79 -49.94 -27.64
CA PRO A 399 -19.00 -51.27 -27.10
C PRO A 399 -17.98 -52.23 -27.76
N GLY A 400 -17.28 -53.00 -26.92
CA GLY A 400 -16.51 -54.17 -27.33
C GLY A 400 -17.40 -55.39 -27.51
#